data_AF-A0AAP7UJC9-F1
#
_entry.id   AF-A0AAP7UJC9-F1
#
_cell.length_a   1.000
_cell.length_b   1.000
_cell.length_c   1.000
_cell.angle_alpha   90.00
_cell.angle_beta   90.00
_cell.angle_gamma   90.00
#
_symmetry.space_group_name_H-M   'P 1'
#
loop_
_entity.id
_entity.type
_entity.pdbx_description
1 polymer ?
#
loop_
_entity_poly.entity_id
_entity_poly.type
_entity_poly.pdbx_seq_one_letter_code
_entity_poly.pdbx_strand_id
1 'polypeptide(L)'
;MILYEAIKYKYPAADPQKDFELRNDGAGSYIDEWYLDVPKPTEKELKKWWEESQANPRYQPPLPLDYLAQEVAKEKLMRKQLEHQCDLLSNELKALKNEILFIKGESDR
;
A
#
# COMPACT_ATOMS: atom_id res chain seq x y z
N MET A 1 -4.50 5.61 -15.08
CA MET A 1 -3.15 6.18 -15.24
C MET A 1 -2.87 7.03 -14.03
N ILE A 2 -1.70 6.90 -13.41
CA ILE A 2 -1.32 7.73 -12.27
C ILE A 2 -0.45 8.87 -12.79
N LEU A 3 -1.00 10.10 -12.83
CA LEU A 3 -0.30 11.27 -13.39
C LEU A 3 1.01 11.57 -12.66
N TYR A 4 1.00 11.40 -11.33
CA TYR A 4 2.18 11.56 -10.50
C TYR A 4 3.35 10.70 -11.00
N GLU A 5 3.12 9.41 -11.21
CA GLU A 5 4.15 8.47 -11.65
C GLU A 5 4.63 8.76 -13.07
N ALA A 6 3.72 9.15 -13.98
CA ALA A 6 4.07 9.54 -15.34
C ALA A 6 4.98 10.78 -15.36
N ILE A 7 4.64 11.82 -14.59
CA ILE A 7 5.43 13.06 -14.50
C ILE A 7 6.77 12.77 -13.79
N LYS A 8 6.78 12.01 -12.70
CA LYS A 8 8.01 11.65 -11.97
C LYS A 8 8.93 10.71 -12.75
N TYR A 9 8.40 9.89 -13.64
CA TYR A 9 9.20 9.07 -14.55
C TYR A 9 10.01 9.94 -15.53
N LYS A 10 9.36 10.97 -16.10
CA LYS A 10 9.99 11.90 -17.05
C LYS A 10 10.86 12.95 -16.36
N TYR A 11 10.40 13.46 -15.22
CA TYR A 11 11.05 14.51 -14.43
C TYR A 11 11.24 14.03 -12.98
N PRO A 12 12.25 13.17 -12.71
CA PRO A 12 12.48 12.62 -11.37
C PRO A 12 12.79 13.68 -10.31
N ALA A 13 13.39 14.82 -10.71
CA ALA A 13 13.72 15.92 -9.83
C ALA A 13 12.53 16.86 -9.53
N ALA A 14 11.41 16.73 -10.25
CA ALA A 14 10.27 17.62 -10.06
C ALA A 14 9.60 17.38 -8.69
N ASP A 15 9.33 18.48 -8.00
CA ASP A 15 8.63 18.55 -6.71
C ASP A 15 7.12 18.76 -6.94
N PRO A 16 6.25 17.78 -6.63
CA PRO A 16 4.79 17.87 -6.80
C PRO A 16 4.09 18.93 -5.95
N GLN A 17 4.82 19.69 -5.13
CA GLN A 17 4.27 20.81 -4.37
C GLN A 17 4.82 22.17 -4.81
N LYS A 18 5.82 22.19 -5.70
CA LYS A 18 6.46 23.43 -6.18
C LYS A 18 6.46 23.54 -7.70
N ASP A 19 6.67 22.43 -8.37
CA ASP A 19 6.89 22.36 -9.81
C ASP A 19 5.62 22.02 -10.58
N PHE A 20 4.67 21.33 -9.95
CA PHE A 20 3.34 21.05 -10.51
C PHE A 20 2.35 20.67 -9.40
N GLU A 21 1.08 21.10 -9.48
CA GLU A 21 0.02 20.70 -8.54
C GLU A 21 -0.94 19.72 -9.22
N LEU A 22 -1.24 18.61 -8.54
CA LEU A 22 -2.25 17.65 -8.98
C LEU A 22 -3.51 17.78 -8.12
N ARG A 23 -4.66 17.94 -8.77
CA ARG A 23 -5.98 17.89 -8.14
C ARG A 23 -6.77 16.69 -8.61
N ASN A 24 -7.78 16.32 -7.84
CA ASN A 24 -8.70 15.24 -8.16
C ASN A 24 -10.13 15.79 -8.07
N ASP A 25 -10.86 15.75 -9.17
CA ASP A 25 -12.26 16.20 -9.27
C ASP A 25 -13.28 15.05 -9.05
N GLY A 26 -12.81 13.86 -8.69
CA GLY A 26 -13.64 12.66 -8.54
C GLY A 26 -13.76 11.82 -9.82
N ALA A 27 -13.47 12.38 -10.99
CA ALA A 27 -13.38 11.64 -12.25
C ALA A 27 -11.93 11.21 -12.55
N GLY A 28 -10.94 11.94 -12.04
CA GLY A 28 -9.55 11.55 -12.09
C GLY A 28 -8.62 12.64 -11.59
N SER A 29 -7.33 12.31 -11.46
CA SER A 29 -6.30 13.32 -11.20
C SER A 29 -6.01 14.13 -12.48
N TYR A 30 -5.89 15.45 -12.35
CA TYR A 30 -5.47 16.37 -13.42
C TYR A 30 -4.36 17.32 -12.92
N ILE A 31 -3.60 17.89 -13.85
CA ILE A 31 -2.60 18.92 -13.56
C ILE A 31 -3.32 20.26 -13.45
N ASP A 32 -3.41 20.79 -12.24
CA ASP A 32 -4.01 22.08 -11.93
C ASP A 32 -3.00 23.20 -12.27
N GLU A 33 -1.85 23.16 -11.61
CA GLU A 33 -0.77 24.15 -11.80
C GLU A 33 0.48 23.48 -12.37
N TRP A 34 1.22 24.22 -13.21
CA TRP A 34 2.45 23.76 -13.86
C TRP A 34 3.50 24.87 -13.86
N TYR A 35 4.56 24.67 -13.10
CA TYR A 35 5.60 25.67 -12.82
C TYR A 35 6.98 25.29 -13.38
N LEU A 36 7.11 24.12 -14.01
CA LEU A 36 8.35 23.75 -14.70
C LEU A 36 8.57 24.63 -15.94
N ASP A 37 9.83 24.94 -16.22
CA ASP A 37 10.27 25.68 -17.42
C ASP A 37 10.23 24.82 -18.70
N VAL A 38 9.28 23.90 -18.75
CA VAL A 38 9.00 23.01 -19.88
C VAL A 38 7.51 23.10 -20.20
N PRO A 39 7.09 22.87 -21.45
CA PRO A 39 5.68 22.93 -21.80
C PRO A 39 4.86 21.92 -20.98
N LYS A 40 3.63 22.31 -20.61
CA LYS A 40 2.67 21.43 -19.95
C LYS A 40 2.44 20.20 -20.83
N PRO A 41 2.60 18.98 -20.30
CA PRO A 41 2.47 17.77 -21.09
C PRO A 41 1.04 17.55 -21.58
N THR A 42 0.92 17.00 -22.79
CA THR A 42 -0.35 16.58 -23.35
C THR A 42 -0.78 15.22 -22.78
N GLU A 43 -2.08 14.90 -22.87
CA GLU A 43 -2.60 13.59 -22.42
C GLU A 43 -1.90 12.40 -23.10
N LYS A 44 -1.56 12.55 -24.38
CA LYS A 44 -0.84 11.52 -25.14
C LYS A 44 0.56 11.28 -24.58
N GLU A 45 1.26 12.34 -24.20
CA GLU A 45 2.59 12.25 -23.59
C GLU A 45 2.52 11.64 -22.19
N LEU A 46 1.55 12.07 -21.38
CA LEU A 46 1.32 11.49 -20.05
C LEU A 46 1.04 9.99 -20.13
N LYS A 47 0.19 9.57 -21.10
CA LYS A 47 -0.11 8.16 -21.34
C LYS A 47 1.14 7.38 -21.77
N LYS A 48 1.95 7.95 -22.66
CA LYS A 48 3.20 7.32 -23.09
C LYS A 48 4.18 7.17 -21.93
N TRP A 49 4.37 8.19 -21.11
CA TRP A 49 5.26 8.13 -19.95
C TRP A 49 4.77 7.13 -18.89
N TRP A 50 3.45 7.02 -18.71
CA TRP A 50 2.83 6.00 -17.86
C TRP A 50 3.09 4.57 -18.37
N GLU A 51 2.92 4.33 -19.67
CA GLU A 51 3.21 3.01 -20.26
C GLU A 51 4.70 2.66 -20.16
N GLU A 52 5.58 3.64 -20.40
CA GLU A 52 7.04 3.49 -20.26
C GLU A 52 7.47 3.28 -18.79
N SER A 53 6.80 3.91 -17.82
CA SER A 53 7.10 3.72 -16.39
C SER A 53 6.74 2.32 -15.92
N GLN A 54 5.65 1.75 -16.46
CA GLN A 54 5.23 0.38 -16.16
C GLN A 54 6.13 -0.67 -16.85
N ALA A 55 6.57 -0.39 -18.08
CA ALA A 55 7.44 -1.30 -18.83
C ALA A 55 8.89 -1.30 -18.34
N ASN A 56 9.35 -0.20 -17.74
CA ASN A 56 10.71 -0.06 -17.23
C ASN A 56 10.66 0.60 -15.84
N PRO A 57 10.46 -0.18 -14.76
CA PRO A 57 10.46 0.34 -13.41
C PRO A 57 11.85 0.87 -13.07
N ARG A 58 12.09 2.14 -13.38
CA ARG A 58 13.27 2.87 -12.93
C ARG A 58 13.21 2.88 -11.40
N TYR A 59 14.35 2.56 -10.78
CA TYR A 59 14.57 2.54 -9.34
C TYR A 59 13.71 3.59 -8.62
N GLN A 60 12.71 3.14 -7.87
CA GLN A 60 11.95 3.99 -6.98
C GLN A 60 12.86 4.34 -5.80
N PRO A 61 13.08 5.62 -5.49
CA PRO A 61 13.73 5.99 -4.24
C PRO A 61 12.96 5.33 -3.09
N PRO A 62 13.64 4.80 -2.06
CA PRO A 62 12.93 4.21 -0.92
C PRO A 62 11.89 5.22 -0.42
N LEU A 63 10.67 4.71 -0.18
CA LEU A 63 9.55 5.48 0.37
C LEU A 63 10.05 6.37 1.53
N PRO A 64 9.53 7.60 1.68
CA PRO A 64 9.93 8.49 2.77
C PRO A 64 9.99 7.73 4.10
N LEU A 65 11.05 7.93 4.89
CA LEU A 65 11.30 7.15 6.11
C LEU A 65 10.06 7.11 7.03
N ASP A 66 9.30 8.20 7.07
CA ASP A 66 8.06 8.33 7.83
C ASP A 66 6.95 7.37 7.33
N TYR A 67 6.85 7.17 6.02
CA TYR A 67 5.92 6.20 5.43
C TYR A 67 6.32 4.77 5.79
N LEU A 68 7.61 4.43 5.68
CA LEU A 68 8.10 3.10 6.09
C LEU A 68 7.89 2.86 7.59
N ALA A 69 8.14 3.88 8.43
CA ALA A 69 7.87 3.80 9.86
C ALA A 69 6.38 3.58 10.14
N GLN A 70 5.48 4.23 9.39
CA GLN A 70 4.04 4.05 9.50
C GLN A 70 3.61 2.63 9.09
N GLU A 71 4.11 2.11 7.97
CA GLU A 71 3.78 0.75 7.51
C GLU A 71 4.31 -0.31 8.49
N VAL A 72 5.53 -0.15 9.00
CA VAL A 72 6.09 -1.05 10.02
C VAL A 72 5.27 -0.99 11.32
N ALA A 73 4.75 0.17 11.70
CA ALA A 73 3.89 0.30 12.87
C ALA A 73 2.55 -0.43 12.69
N LYS A 74 1.93 -0.31 11.50
CA LYS A 74 0.70 -1.04 11.14
C LYS A 74 0.93 -2.55 11.17
N GLU A 75 2.00 -3.01 10.53
CA GLU A 75 2.36 -4.44 10.49
C GLU A 75 2.56 -5.01 11.89
N LYS A 76 3.30 -4.30 12.77
CA LYS A 76 3.49 -4.72 14.16
C LYS A 76 2.18 -4.81 14.94
N LEU A 77 1.23 -3.91 14.68
CA LEU A 77 -0.08 -3.95 15.33
C LEU A 77 -0.89 -5.16 14.86
N MET A 78 -0.97 -5.38 13.55
CA MET A 78 -1.67 -6.53 12.97
C MET A 78 -1.08 -7.85 13.46
N ARG A 79 0.25 -7.96 13.52
CA ARG A 79 0.92 -9.15 14.05
C ARG A 79 0.55 -9.44 15.50
N LYS A 80 0.51 -8.42 16.36
CA LYS A 80 0.10 -8.60 17.77
C LYS A 80 -1.35 -9.07 17.88
N GLN A 81 -2.25 -8.54 17.04
CA GLN A 81 -3.65 -8.99 17.01
C GLN A 81 -3.75 -10.46 16.56
N LEU A 82 -2.96 -10.85 15.56
CA LEU A 82 -2.93 -12.22 15.08
C LEU A 82 -2.37 -13.19 16.13
N GLU A 83 -1.27 -12.83 16.79
CA GLU A 83 -0.67 -13.62 17.88
C GLU A 83 -1.70 -13.85 19.01
N HIS A 84 -2.43 -12.81 19.41
CA HIS A 84 -3.48 -12.94 20.41
C HIS A 84 -4.63 -13.89 19.96
N GLN A 85 -5.06 -13.80 18.71
CA GLN A 85 -6.08 -14.71 18.17
C GLN A 85 -5.59 -16.16 18.15
N CYS A 86 -4.32 -16.40 17.78
CA CYS A 86 -3.73 -17.73 17.80
C CYS A 86 -3.69 -18.32 19.21
N ASP A 87 -3.36 -17.52 20.23
CA ASP A 87 -3.35 -17.95 21.63
C ASP A 87 -4.76 -18.34 22.11
N LEU A 88 -5.78 -17.54 21.78
CA LEU A 88 -7.18 -17.83 22.11
C LEU A 88 -7.65 -19.15 21.48
N LEU A 89 -7.44 -19.30 20.17
CA LEU A 89 -7.80 -20.52 19.45
C LEU A 89 -7.07 -21.75 19.99
N SER A 90 -5.80 -21.60 20.37
CA SER A 90 -5.03 -22.70 20.99
C SER A 90 -5.65 -23.14 22.31
N ASN A 91 -6.14 -22.20 23.13
CA ASN A 91 -6.79 -22.51 24.40
C ASN A 91 -8.17 -23.16 24.19
N GLU A 92 -8.96 -22.67 23.24
CA GLU A 92 -10.24 -23.28 22.88
C GLU A 92 -10.07 -24.72 22.38
N LEU A 93 -9.08 -24.98 21.52
CA LEU A 93 -8.78 -26.33 21.04
C LEU A 93 -8.38 -27.27 22.18
N LYS A 94 -7.63 -26.78 23.18
CA LYS A 94 -7.29 -27.57 24.38
C LYS A 94 -8.54 -27.88 25.21
N ALA A 95 -9.44 -26.91 25.38
CA ALA A 95 -10.68 -27.09 26.12
C ALA A 95 -11.57 -28.15 25.44
N LEU A 96 -11.82 -28.01 24.13
CA LEU A 96 -12.59 -28.97 23.34
C LEU A 96 -11.98 -30.36 23.36
N LYS A 97 -10.64 -30.47 23.28
CA LYS A 97 -9.95 -31.76 23.39
C LYS A 97 -10.23 -32.44 24.73
N ASN A 98 -10.20 -31.68 25.82
CA ASN A 98 -10.49 -32.22 27.15
C ASN A 98 -11.94 -32.64 27.29
N GLU A 99 -12.89 -31.87 26.76
CA GLU A 99 -14.32 -32.23 26.73
C GLU A 99 -14.57 -33.51 25.94
N ILE A 100 -13.95 -33.66 24.76
CA ILE A 100 -14.07 -34.89 23.96
C ILE A 100 -13.51 -36.11 24.71
N LEU A 101 -12.38 -35.96 25.39
CA LEU A 101 -11.80 -37.05 26.19
C LEU A 101 -12.70 -37.43 27.36
N PHE A 102 -13.31 -36.44 28.01
CA PHE A 102 -14.27 -36.66 29.09
C PHE A 102 -15.49 -37.46 28.58
N ILE A 103 -16.13 -37.01 27.50
CA ILE A 103 -17.29 -37.67 26.90
C ILE A 103 -16.96 -39.09 26.44
N LYS A 104 -15.80 -39.30 25.80
CA LYS A 104 -15.36 -40.64 25.37
C LYS A 104 -15.10 -41.59 26.54
N GLY A 105 -14.55 -41.09 27.64
CA GLY A 105 -14.34 -41.88 28.86
C GLY A 105 -15.64 -42.28 29.56
N GLU A 106 -16.71 -41.51 29.39
CA GLU A 106 -18.05 -41.84 29.90
C GLU A 106 -18.82 -42.82 28.99
N SER A 107 -18.55 -42.83 27.68
CA SER A 107 -19.21 -43.77 26.74
C SER A 107 -18.69 -45.20 26.79
N ASP A 108 -17.53 -45.43 27.41
CA ASP A 108 -16.89 -46.76 27.52
C ASP A 108 -17.21 -47.49 28.86
N ARG A 109 -18.20 -46.99 29.63
CA ARG A 109 -18.74 -47.62 30.85
C ARG A 109 -20.17 -48.11 30.65
#